data_AF-A0A8C6HNA9-F1
#
_entry.id   AF-A0A8C6HNA9-F1
#
_cell.length_a   1.000
_cell.length_b   1.000
_cell.length_c   1.000
_cell.angle_alpha   90.00
_cell.angle_beta   90.00
_cell.angle_gamma   90.00
#
_symmetry.space_group_name_H-M   'P 1'
#
loop_
_entity.id
_entity.type
_entity.pdbx_description
1 polymer ?
#
loop_
_entity_poly.entity_id
_entity_poly.type
_entity_poly.pdbx_seq_one_letter_code
_entity_poly.pdbx_strand_id
1 'polypeptide(L)' 'ASGILRKQKIIKYWVCDTPHERLTILYIKILDLLKHLPKHAADRKYTEQITNEKLDMVKAEPRC' A
#
# COMPACT_ATOMS: atom_id res chain seq x y z
N ALA A 1 20.64 9.22 12.42
CA ALA A 1 20.00 8.18 13.25
C ALA A 1 19.79 6.95 12.37
N SER A 2 20.60 5.91 12.57
CA SER A 2 20.58 4.71 11.73
C SER A 2 19.45 3.78 12.18
N GLY A 3 18.43 3.59 11.33
CA GLY A 3 17.31 2.70 11.61
C GLY A 3 17.75 1.23 11.58
N ILE A 4 17.44 0.50 12.65
CA ILE A 4 17.73 -0.93 12.78
C ILE A 4 16.72 -1.71 11.93
N LEU A 5 17.19 -2.37 10.87
CA LEU A 5 16.43 -3.38 10.13
C LEU A 5 16.22 -4.60 11.04
N ARG A 6 15.03 -4.73 11.64
CA ARG A 6 14.63 -5.96 12.34
C ARG A 6 14.35 -7.06 11.31
N LYS A 7 15.30 -7.99 11.15
CA LYS A 7 15.08 -9.22 10.37
C LYS A 7 14.12 -10.15 11.14
N GLN A 8 12.82 -10.04 10.88
CA GLN A 8 11.88 -11.10 11.23
C GLN A 8 11.98 -12.20 10.17
N LYS A 9 12.39 -13.40 10.59
CA LYS A 9 12.52 -14.56 9.69
C LYS A 9 11.13 -15.11 9.35
N ILE A 10 10.56 -14.64 8.24
CA ILE A 10 9.35 -15.18 7.62
C ILE A 10 9.76 -16.39 6.76
N ILE A 11 9.26 -17.58 7.07
CA ILE A 11 9.82 -18.86 6.57
C ILE A 11 9.46 -19.17 5.11
N LYS A 12 8.49 -18.49 4.49
CA LYS A 12 8.31 -18.51 3.03
C LYS A 12 7.35 -17.42 2.59
N TYR A 13 7.91 -16.29 2.17
CA TYR A 13 7.25 -15.35 1.27
C TYR A 13 8.19 -15.18 0.08
N TRP A 14 7.65 -15.25 -1.13
CA TRP A 14 8.41 -14.87 -2.32
C TRP A 14 8.76 -13.39 -2.18
N VAL A 15 10.05 -13.07 -2.31
CA VAL A 15 10.49 -11.67 -2.35
C VAL A 15 9.97 -11.07 -3.67
N CYS A 16 9.29 -9.94 -3.58
CA CYS A 16 8.89 -9.19 -4.76
C CYS A 16 10.07 -8.32 -5.19
N ASP A 17 10.51 -8.44 -6.44
CA ASP A 17 11.65 -7.67 -6.96
C ASP A 17 11.32 -6.18 -7.12
N THR A 18 10.04 -5.85 -7.40
CA THR A 18 9.57 -4.47 -7.59
C THR A 18 8.44 -4.10 -6.61
N PRO A 19 8.69 -4.10 -5.29
CA PRO A 19 7.64 -3.93 -4.29
C PRO A 19 6.96 -2.56 -4.39
N HIS A 20 7.73 -1.49 -4.66
CA HIS A 20 7.20 -0.14 -4.82
C HIS A 20 6.22 -0.01 -6.00
N GLU A 21 6.60 -0.54 -7.16
CA GLU A 21 5.75 -0.51 -8.36
C GLU A 21 4.49 -1.35 -8.16
N ARG A 22 4.65 -2.57 -7.61
CA ARG A 22 3.54 -3.47 -7.37
C ARG A 22 2.55 -2.92 -6.35
N LEU A 23 3.04 -2.30 -5.27
CA LEU A 23 2.21 -1.63 -4.27
C LEU A 23 1.49 -0.41 -4.86
N THR A 24 2.20 0.40 -5.66
CA THR A 24 1.61 1.56 -6.34
C THR A 24 0.44 1.14 -7.24
N ILE A 25 0.65 0.12 -8.08
CA ILE A 25 -0.40 -0.43 -8.95
C ILE A 25 -1.58 -0.95 -8.13
N LEU A 26 -1.30 -1.67 -7.04
CA LEU A 26 -2.34 -2.24 -6.18
C LEU A 26 -3.21 -1.15 -5.55
N TYR A 27 -2.59 -0.12 -4.95
CA TYR A 27 -3.33 0.96 -4.33
C TYR A 27 -4.13 1.79 -5.34
N ILE A 28 -3.58 2.05 -6.54
CA ILE A 28 -4.33 2.70 -7.62
C ILE A 28 -5.56 1.87 -8.01
N LYS A 29 -5.42 0.54 -8.15
CA LYS A 29 -6.55 -0.35 -8.47
C LYS A 29 -7.62 -0.37 -7.37
N ILE A 30 -7.21 -0.32 -6.09
CA ILE A 30 -8.15 -0.23 -4.97
C ILE A 30 -8.92 1.08 -5.03
N LEU A 31 -8.23 2.21 -5.23
CA LEU A 31 -8.90 3.52 -5.39
C LEU A 31 -9.86 3.51 -6.59
N ASP A 32 -9.48 2.87 -7.69
CA ASP A 32 -10.34 2.77 -8.85
C ASP A 32 -11.60 1.96 -8.55
N LEU A 33 -11.47 0.79 -7.92
CA LEU A 33 -12.60 -0.04 -7.48
C LEU A 33 -13.53 0.73 -6.52
N LEU A 34 -12.97 1.52 -5.60
CA LEU A 34 -13.74 2.33 -4.65
C LEU A 34 -14.61 3.38 -5.35
N LYS A 35 -14.23 3.88 -6.53
CA LYS A 35 -15.06 4.83 -7.29
C LYS A 35 -16.40 4.23 -7.73
N HIS A 36 -16.42 2.92 -8.01
CA HIS A 36 -17.60 2.19 -8.44
C HIS A 36 -18.55 1.83 -7.28
N LEU A 37 -18.09 1.89 -6.03
CA LEU A 37 -18.92 1.61 -4.86
C LEU A 37 -19.85 2.79 -4.51
N PRO A 38 -21.02 2.56 -3.92
CA PRO A 38 -21.90 3.64 -3.47
C PRO A 38 -21.17 4.59 -2.50
N LYS A 39 -21.29 5.90 -2.71
CA LYS A 39 -20.59 6.94 -1.92
C LYS A 39 -20.91 6.89 -0.41
N HIS A 40 -22.05 6.31 -0.04
CA HIS A 40 -22.55 6.25 1.34
C HIS A 40 -22.20 4.94 2.07
N ALA A 41 -21.48 4.01 1.42
CA ALA A 41 -20.96 2.85 2.12
C ALA A 41 -19.90 3.32 3.13
N ALA A 42 -20.16 3.11 4.43
CA ALA A 42 -19.28 3.56 5.51
C ALA A 42 -17.82 3.10 5.30
N ASP A 43 -17.64 1.88 4.82
CA ASP A 43 -16.34 1.28 4.56
C ASP A 43 -15.58 1.96 3.42
N ARG A 44 -16.27 2.60 2.47
CA ARG A 44 -15.63 3.24 1.31
C ARG A 44 -14.73 4.40 1.76
N LYS A 45 -15.25 5.29 2.61
CA LYS A 45 -14.52 6.48 3.07
C LYS A 45 -13.25 6.09 3.84
N TYR A 46 -13.38 5.12 4.74
CA TYR A 46 -12.25 4.65 5.54
C TYR A 46 -11.21 3.92 4.69
N THR A 47 -11.66 3.06 3.78
CA THR A 47 -10.76 2.34 2.86
C THR A 47 -10.03 3.31 1.92
N GLU A 48 -10.71 4.34 1.43
CA GLU A 48 -10.12 5.40 0.61
C GLU A 48 -9.05 6.18 1.38
N GLN A 49 -9.33 6.56 2.62
CA GLN A 49 -8.36 7.25 3.48
C GLN A 49 -7.10 6.41 3.69
N ILE A 50 -7.24 5.17 4.17
CA ILE A 50 -6.09 4.28 4.40
C ILE A 50 -5.30 4.03 3.13
N THR A 51 -5.99 3.82 2.00
CA THR A 51 -5.34 3.54 0.72
C THR A 51 -4.50 4.73 0.26
N ASN A 52 -5.01 5.95 0.41
CA ASN A 52 -4.25 7.17 0.09
C ASN A 52 -3.05 7.35 1.03
N GLU A 53 -3.24 7.21 2.34
CA GLU A 53 -2.15 7.30 3.33
C GLU A 53 -1.02 6.31 3.01
N LYS A 54 -1.36 5.05 2.70
CA LYS A 54 -0.37 4.02 2.36
C LYS A 54 0.30 4.26 1.01
N LEU A 55 -0.45 4.74 0.02
CA LEU A 55 0.11 5.10 -1.28
C LEU A 55 1.10 6.26 -1.16
N ASP A 56 0.80 7.25 -0.34
CA ASP A 56 1.70 8.39 -0.11
C ASP A 56 2.96 7.96 0.64
N MET A 57 2.85 7.04 1.60
CA MET A 57 4.04 6.42 2.22
C MET A 57 4.93 5.73 1.19
N VAL A 58 4.36 4.92 0.29
CA VAL A 58 5.12 4.23 -0.77
C VAL A 58 5.80 5.23 -1.72
N LYS A 59 5.18 6.37 -2.00
CA LYS A 59 5.79 7.43 -2.83
C LYS A 59 6.88 8.20 -2.11
N ALA A 60 6.77 8.35 -0.79
CA ALA A 60 7.73 9.08 0.03
C ALA A 60 8.98 8.25 0.36
N GLU A 61 8.86 6.93 0.46
CA GLU A 61 10.00 6.05 0.69
C GLU A 61 10.92 5.95 -0.55
N PRO A 62 12.25 5.99 -0.36
CA PRO A 62 13.19 5.78 -1.45
C PRO A 62 13.00 4.39 -2.07
N ARG A 63 13.00 4.32 -3.40
CA ARG A 63 12.99 3.04 -4.11
C ARG A 63 14.28 2.28 -3.79
N CYS A 64 14.14 1.09 -3.22
CA CYS A 64 15.22 0.13 -3.02
C CYS A 64 15.63 -0.54 -4.33
#